data_AF-A0A3N5GSZ4-F1
#
_entry.id   AF-A0A3N5GSZ4-F1
#
_cell.length_a   1.000
_cell.length_b   1.000
_cell.length_c   1.000
_cell.angle_alpha   90.00
_cell.angle_beta   90.00
_cell.angle_gamma   90.00
#
_symmetry.space_group_name_H-M   'P 1'
#
loop_
_entity.id
_entity.type
_entity.pdbx_description
1 polymer ?
#
loop_
_entity_poly.entity_id
_entity_poly.type
_entity_poly.pdbx_seq_one_letter_code
_entity_poly.pdbx_strand_id
1 'polypeptide(L)'
;KHDRGGMVDIEFLVQFLVLAHSCDHRPLLDNAGNIALLGRAAGFGLIDADLARRTADAYRRYRKLQHKLKLDDMAYARVEPTTVAAEREAVIASWEAVLGPR
;
A
#
# COMPACT_ATOMS: atom_id res chain seq x y z
N LYS A 1 -2.25 -11.37 -5.27
CA LYS A 1 -1.38 -10.19 -5.57
C LYS A 1 -2.12 -9.13 -6.37
N HIS A 2 -3.02 -9.51 -7.28
CA HIS A 2 -3.77 -8.61 -8.17
C HIS A 2 -5.21 -8.31 -7.73
N ASP A 3 -5.61 -8.76 -6.54
CA ASP A 3 -6.96 -8.57 -6.03
C ASP A 3 -7.13 -7.16 -5.45
N ARG A 4 -8.35 -6.61 -5.53
CA ARG A 4 -8.70 -5.31 -4.92
C ARG A 4 -8.29 -5.27 -3.45
N GLY A 5 -7.56 -4.24 -3.05
CA GLY A 5 -6.98 -4.11 -1.72
C GLY A 5 -5.66 -4.87 -1.53
N GLY A 6 -5.04 -5.35 -2.61
CA GLY A 6 -3.80 -6.12 -2.58
C GLY A 6 -2.53 -5.27 -2.67
N MET A 7 -1.38 -5.95 -2.65
CA MET A 7 -0.05 -5.30 -2.71
C MET A 7 0.13 -4.36 -3.91
N VAL A 8 -0.42 -4.71 -5.08
CA VAL A 8 -0.29 -3.88 -6.29
C VAL A 8 -1.08 -2.58 -6.17
N ASP A 9 -2.24 -2.59 -5.50
CA ASP A 9 -3.01 -1.37 -5.27
C ASP A 9 -2.21 -0.39 -4.37
N ILE A 10 -1.46 -0.90 -3.39
CA ILE A 10 -0.57 -0.08 -2.55
C ILE A 10 0.57 0.53 -3.37
N GLU A 11 1.23 -0.29 -4.21
CA GLU A 11 2.31 0.17 -5.09
C GLU A 11 1.83 1.27 -6.03
N PHE A 12 0.66 1.09 -6.62
CA PHE A 12 0.04 2.07 -7.51
C PHE A 12 -0.37 3.35 -6.77
N LEU A 13 -0.99 3.23 -5.60
CA LEU A 13 -1.37 4.38 -4.77
C LEU A 13 -0.16 5.24 -4.39
N VAL A 14 0.95 4.61 -4.00
CA VAL A 14 2.20 5.35 -3.70
C VAL A 14 2.75 6.01 -4.96
N GLN A 15 2.82 5.29 -6.08
CA GLN A 15 3.28 5.86 -7.35
C GLN A 15 2.44 7.06 -7.79
N PHE A 16 1.11 6.96 -7.66
CA PHE A 16 0.21 8.07 -7.91
C PHE A 16 0.54 9.28 -7.02
N LEU A 17 0.66 9.08 -5.70
CA LEU A 17 0.98 10.16 -4.77
C LEU A 17 2.30 10.86 -5.13
N VAL A 18 3.33 10.10 -5.51
CA VAL A 18 4.61 10.68 -5.97
C VAL A 18 4.42 11.49 -7.25
N LEU A 19 3.76 10.92 -8.27
CA LEU A 19 3.58 11.59 -9.56
C LEU A 19 2.69 12.84 -9.46
N ALA A 20 1.63 12.80 -8.65
CA ALA A 20 0.68 13.87 -8.50
C ALA A 20 1.21 15.04 -7.66
N HIS A 21 2.07 14.78 -6.66
CA HIS A 21 2.39 15.78 -5.63
C HIS A 21 3.89 16.09 -5.46
N SER A 22 4.79 15.44 -6.20
CA SER A 22 6.24 15.67 -6.05
C SER A 22 6.71 17.07 -6.42
N CYS A 23 5.96 17.81 -7.24
CA CYS A 23 6.26 19.21 -7.57
C CYS A 23 6.19 20.10 -6.32
N ASP A 24 5.16 19.93 -5.50
CA ASP A 24 4.93 20.71 -4.28
C ASP A 24 5.64 20.10 -3.06
N HIS A 25 5.85 18.78 -3.10
CA HIS A 25 6.42 18.00 -2.00
C HIS A 25 7.61 17.19 -2.49
N ARG A 26 8.73 17.87 -2.76
CA ARG A 26 9.99 17.28 -3.24
C ARG A 26 10.47 16.06 -2.44
N PRO A 27 10.28 15.95 -1.11
CA PRO A 27 10.64 14.74 -0.37
C PRO A 27 9.90 13.47 -0.82
N LEU A 28 8.85 13.54 -1.63
CA LEU A 28 8.24 12.34 -2.23
C LEU A 28 9.12 11.68 -3.31
N LEU A 29 10.17 12.37 -3.79
CA LEU A 29 11.08 11.86 -4.81
C LEU A 29 12.30 11.10 -4.26
N ASP A 30 12.54 11.09 -2.95
CA ASP A 30 13.70 10.37 -2.44
C ASP A 30 13.56 8.87 -2.76
N ASN A 31 14.71 8.22 -2.96
CA ASN A 31 14.79 6.77 -3.16
C ASN A 31 14.44 6.02 -1.85
N ALA A 32 13.15 5.97 -1.54
CA ALA A 32 12.57 5.40 -0.33
C ALA A 32 11.52 4.35 -0.70
N GLY A 33 11.31 3.36 0.18
CA GLY A 33 10.29 2.33 -0.03
C GLY A 33 8.87 2.83 0.25
N ASN A 34 7.87 2.08 -0.22
CA ASN A 34 6.43 2.43 -0.11
C ASN A 34 5.98 2.87 1.29
N ILE A 35 6.47 2.21 2.33
CA ILE A 35 6.12 2.54 3.73
C ILE A 35 6.59 3.95 4.10
N ALA A 36 7.82 4.32 3.74
CA ALA A 36 8.36 5.64 4.04
C ALA A 36 7.66 6.72 3.22
N LEU A 37 7.36 6.45 1.95
CA LEU A 37 6.61 7.36 1.08
C LEU A 37 5.16 7.58 1.56
N LEU A 38 4.48 6.53 2.05
CA LEU A 38 3.16 6.67 2.69
C LEU A 38 3.23 7.57 3.92
N GLY A 39 4.24 7.39 4.77
CA GLY A 39 4.44 8.25 5.94
C GLY A 39 4.67 9.73 5.58
N ARG A 40 5.40 9.99 4.49
CA ARG A 40 5.62 11.35 3.98
C ARG A 40 4.35 11.94 3.41
N ALA A 41 3.62 11.19 2.59
CA ALA A 41 2.34 11.63 2.06
C ALA A 41 1.36 12.01 3.17
N ALA A 42 1.30 11.22 4.25
CA ALA A 42 0.54 11.57 5.45
C ALA A 42 1.05 12.83 6.14
N GLY A 43 2.38 13.00 6.26
CA GLY A 43 2.99 14.21 6.81
C GLY A 43 2.67 15.50 6.04
N PHE A 44 2.37 15.38 4.74
CA PHE A 44 1.91 16.47 3.89
C PHE A 44 0.38 16.59 3.81
N GLY A 45 -0.38 15.74 4.51
CA GLY A 45 -1.84 15.75 4.51
C GLY A 45 -2.48 15.22 3.22
N LEU A 46 -1.73 14.52 2.37
CA LEU A 46 -2.23 13.95 1.11
C LEU A 46 -3.08 12.69 1.32
N ILE A 47 -2.97 12.09 2.50
CA ILE A 47 -3.76 10.95 2.95
C ILE A 47 -3.85 11.04 4.48
N ASP A 48 -4.95 10.56 5.05
CA ASP A 48 -5.08 10.44 6.50
C ASP A 48 -3.94 9.60 7.12
N ALA A 49 -3.44 10.04 8.27
CA ALA A 49 -2.27 9.45 8.89
C ALA A 49 -2.54 8.04 9.45
N ASP A 50 -3.73 7.78 9.99
CA ASP A 50 -4.10 6.44 10.45
C ASP A 50 -4.24 5.49 9.26
N LEU A 51 -4.86 5.97 8.18
CA LEU A 51 -5.04 5.22 6.96
C LEU A 51 -3.70 4.86 6.30
N ALA A 52 -2.77 5.82 6.20
CA ALA A 52 -1.41 5.58 5.71
C ALA A 52 -0.66 4.54 6.54
N ARG A 53 -0.77 4.62 7.89
CA ARG A 53 -0.16 3.67 8.81
C ARG A 53 -0.73 2.26 8.61
N ARG A 54 -2.05 2.12 8.57
CA ARG A 54 -2.72 0.83 8.34
C ARG A 54 -2.34 0.21 6.99
N THR A 55 -2.22 1.03 5.94
CA THR A 55 -1.80 0.58 4.62
C THR A 55 -0.32 0.20 4.57
N ALA A 56 0.54 0.88 5.32
CA ALA A 56 1.92 0.45 5.51
C ALA A 56 2.03 -0.90 6.24
N ASP A 57 1.20 -1.12 7.27
CA ASP A 57 1.11 -2.41 7.98
C ASP A 57 0.60 -3.53 7.06
N ALA A 58 -0.42 -3.24 6.24
CA ALA A 58 -0.90 -4.14 5.19
C ALA A 58 0.22 -4.53 4.20
N TYR A 59 0.99 -3.55 3.73
CA TYR A 59 2.13 -3.79 2.84
C TYR A 59 3.16 -4.72 3.49
N ARG A 60 3.54 -4.50 4.76
CA ARG A 60 4.45 -5.38 5.50
C ARG A 60 3.92 -6.80 5.58
N ARG A 61 2.63 -6.96 5.92
CA ARG A 61 1.98 -8.27 6.03
C ARG A 61 1.99 -9.00 4.69
N TYR A 62 1.59 -8.32 3.62
CA TYR A 62 1.58 -8.91 2.27
C TYR A 62 2.97 -9.30 1.79
N ARG A 63 3.99 -8.49 2.06
CA ARG A 63 5.39 -8.82 1.74
C ARG A 63 5.86 -10.06 2.50
N LYS A 64 5.55 -10.18 3.79
CA LYS A 64 5.90 -11.35 4.61
C LYS A 64 5.21 -12.61 4.11
N LEU A 65 3.92 -12.54 3.81
CA LEU A 65 3.15 -13.68 3.28
C LEU A 65 3.68 -14.10 1.90
N GLN A 66 3.92 -13.14 1.01
CA GLN A 66 4.49 -13.42 -0.31
C GLN A 66 5.88 -14.05 -0.21
N HIS A 67 6.73 -13.57 0.70
CA HIS A 67 8.06 -14.13 0.90
C HIS A 67 7.99 -15.57 1.42
N LYS A 68 7.10 -15.84 2.39
CA LYS A 68 6.87 -17.20 2.90
C LYS A 68 6.44 -18.16 1.80
N LEU A 69 5.43 -17.79 1.00
CA LEU A 69 4.94 -18.63 -0.09
C LEU A 69 6.00 -18.93 -1.15
N LYS A 70 6.93 -18.00 -1.40
CA LYS A 70 8.07 -18.24 -2.28
C LYS A 70 9.08 -19.23 -1.71
N LEU A 71 9.33 -19.20 -0.39
CA LEU A 71 10.21 -20.17 0.27
C LEU A 71 9.62 -21.58 0.26
N ASP A 72 8.29 -21.68 0.34
CA ASP A 72 7.57 -22.96 0.32
C ASP A 72 7.39 -23.53 -1.11
N ASP A 73 8.01 -22.95 -2.14
CA ASP A 73 7.82 -23.23 -3.59
C ASP A 73 6.35 -23.12 -4.07
N MET A 74 5.53 -22.43 -3.28
CA MET A 74 4.10 -22.19 -3.53
C MET A 74 3.89 -20.78 -4.11
N ALA A 75 4.71 -20.39 -5.09
CA ALA A 75 4.74 -19.01 -5.62
C ALA A 75 3.38 -18.49 -6.14
N TYR A 76 2.45 -19.40 -6.48
CA TYR A 76 1.10 -19.09 -6.98
C TYR A 76 -0.01 -19.33 -5.96
N ALA A 77 0.31 -19.81 -4.75
CA ALA A 77 -0.70 -20.05 -3.75
C ALA A 77 -1.38 -18.74 -3.33
N ARG A 78 -2.71 -18.78 -3.27
CA ARG A 78 -3.50 -17.66 -2.78
C ARG A 78 -3.57 -17.75 -1.26
N VAL A 79 -3.45 -16.61 -0.61
CA VAL A 79 -3.72 -16.48 0.82
C VAL A 79 -5.24 -16.39 0.99
N GLU A 80 -5.78 -17.11 1.97
CA GLU A 80 -7.20 -17.05 2.31
C GLU A 80 -7.64 -15.61 2.62
N PRO A 81 -8.65 -15.06 1.91
CA PRO A 81 -9.03 -13.64 2.02
C PRO A 81 -9.39 -13.20 3.44
N THR A 82 -9.96 -14.10 4.24
CA THR A 82 -10.37 -13.85 5.63
C THR A 82 -9.17 -13.57 6.54
N THR A 83 -7.99 -14.11 6.22
CA THR A 83 -6.77 -13.95 7.03
C THR A 83 -6.13 -12.58 6.91
N VAL A 84 -6.59 -11.77 5.95
CA VAL A 84 -6.08 -10.43 5.64
C VAL A 84 -7.19 -9.41 5.42
N ALA A 85 -8.37 -9.64 6.01
CA ALA A 85 -9.55 -8.79 5.79
C ALA A 85 -9.31 -7.34 6.22
N ALA A 86 -8.74 -7.13 7.41
CA ALA A 86 -8.48 -5.79 7.95
C ALA A 86 -7.45 -5.01 7.12
N GLU A 87 -6.41 -5.69 6.64
CA GLU A 87 -5.42 -5.13 5.72
C GLU A 87 -6.09 -4.74 4.40
N ARG A 88 -6.93 -5.62 3.85
CA ARG A 88 -7.61 -5.38 2.58
C ARG A 88 -8.54 -4.18 2.66
N GLU A 89 -9.31 -4.06 3.74
CA GLU A 89 -10.17 -2.89 4.00
C GLU A 89 -9.37 -1.60 4.10
N ALA A 90 -8.21 -1.61 4.78
CA ALA A 90 -7.36 -0.43 4.87
C ALA A 90 -6.86 0.05 3.49
N VAL A 91 -6.46 -0.90 2.63
CA VAL A 91 -5.99 -0.58 1.28
C VAL A 91 -7.13 -0.05 0.40
N ILE A 92 -8.33 -0.65 0.50
CA ILE A 92 -9.51 -0.17 -0.24
C ILE A 92 -9.89 1.24 0.22
N ALA A 93 -9.94 1.50 1.53
CA ALA A 93 -10.23 2.82 2.05
C ALA A 93 -9.17 3.85 1.63
N SER A 94 -7.88 3.47 1.58
CA SER A 94 -6.81 4.35 1.08
C SER A 94 -6.98 4.65 -0.40
N TRP A 95 -7.33 3.63 -1.19
CA TRP A 95 -7.61 3.80 -2.61
C TRP A 95 -8.75 4.80 -2.81
N GLU A 96 -9.88 4.59 -2.14
CA GLU A 96 -11.05 5.46 -2.28
C GLU A 96 -10.76 6.90 -1.84
N ALA A 97 -9.98 7.09 -0.78
CA ALA A 97 -9.60 8.41 -0.30
C ALA A 97 -8.69 9.19 -1.27
N VAL A 98 -7.83 8.49 -2.02
CA VAL A 98 -6.78 9.12 -2.85
C VAL A 98 -7.15 9.15 -4.33
N LEU A 99 -7.71 8.06 -4.85
CA LEU A 99 -7.99 7.82 -6.26
C LEU A 99 -9.49 7.87 -6.58
N GLY A 100 -10.35 7.89 -5.56
CA GLY A 100 -11.80 7.83 -5.72
C GLY A 100 -12.37 6.41 -5.81
N PRO A 101 -13.70 6.30 -5.85
CA PRO A 101 -14.39 5.02 -5.96
C PRO A 101 -14.04 4.31 -7.27
N ARG A 102 -14.07 2.98 -7.21
CA ARG A 102 -13.61 2.09 -8.28
C ARG A 102 -14.77 1.32 -8.89
#